data_AF-A0A7J3FCW3-F1
#
_entry.id   AF-A0A7J3FCW3-F1
#
_cell.length_a   1.000
_cell.length_b   1.000
_cell.length_c   1.000
_cell.angle_alpha   90.00
_cell.angle_beta   90.00
_cell.angle_gamma   90.00
#
_symmetry.space_group_name_H-M   'P 1'
#
loop_
_entity.id
_entity.type
_entity.pdbx_description
1 polymer ?
#
loop_
_entity_poly.entity_id
_entity_poly.type
_entity_poly.pdbx_seq_one_letter_code
_entity_poly.pdbx_strand_id
1 'polypeptide(L)' 'MDLELLVIGGGPAGLTAGIYASRLGLRALVLEKGLAGG' A
#
# COMPACT_ATOMS: atom_id res chain seq x y z
N MET A 1 15.81 -5.94 3.76
CA MET A 1 14.55 -5.16 3.66
C MET A 1 13.45 -6.19 3.50
N ASP A 2 12.86 -6.65 4.60
CA ASP A 2 11.85 -7.70 4.51
C ASP A 2 10.47 -7.04 4.44
N LEU A 3 9.76 -7.31 3.34
CA LEU A 3 8.45 -6.74 3.07
C LEU A 3 7.41 -7.86 3.19
N GLU A 4 6.32 -7.60 3.89
CA GLU A 4 5.26 -8.60 4.11
C GLU A 4 4.12 -8.43 3.10
N LEU A 5 3.95 -7.22 2.55
CA LEU A 5 2.93 -6.92 1.56
C LEU A 5 3.43 -5.87 0.57
N LEU A 6 3.37 -6.18 -0.73
CA LEU A 6 3.60 -5.22 -1.82
C LEU A 6 2.28 -4.96 -2.55
N VAL A 7 1.89 -3.69 -2.65
CA VAL A 7 0.71 -3.24 -3.38
C VAL A 7 1.17 -2.42 -4.59
N ILE A 8 0.70 -2.78 -5.78
CA ILE A 8 0.95 -2.04 -7.02
C ILE A 8 -0.33 -1.32 -7.42
N GLY A 9 -0.29 0.00 -7.44
CA GLY A 9 -1.43 0.90 -7.59
C GLY A 9 -1.76 1.61 -6.27
N GLY A 10 -1.75 2.94 -6.27
CA GLY A 10 -2.08 3.85 -5.18
C GLY A 10 -3.45 4.49 -5.33
N GLY A 11 -4.37 3.86 -6.07
CA GLY A 11 -5.79 4.22 -6.11
C GLY A 11 -6.51 3.96 -4.78
N PRO A 12 -7.85 4.10 -4.73
CA PRO A 12 -8.61 3.96 -3.49
C PRO A 12 -8.43 2.57 -2.87
N ALA A 13 -8.38 1.52 -3.70
CA ALA A 13 -8.15 0.15 -3.25
C ALA A 13 -6.75 -0.05 -2.67
N GLY A 14 -5.71 0.46 -3.33
CA GLY A 14 -4.32 0.26 -2.92
C GLY A 14 -3.95 1.04 -1.66
N LEU A 15 -4.43 2.29 -1.54
CA LEU A 15 -4.27 3.06 -0.31
C LEU A 15 -5.04 2.43 0.85
N THR A 16 -6.26 1.94 0.61
CA THR A 16 -7.03 1.22 1.64
C THR A 16 -6.26 -0.02 2.11
N ALA A 17 -5.72 -0.82 1.19
CA ALA A 17 -4.90 -1.97 1.53
C ALA A 17 -3.68 -1.59 2.37
N GLY A 18 -2.94 -0.53 1.99
CA GLY A 18 -1.79 -0.04 2.74
C GLY A 18 -2.15 0.46 4.15
N ILE A 19 -3.25 1.20 4.30
CA ILE A 19 -3.73 1.71 5.60
C ILE A 19 -4.06 0.54 6.54
N TYR A 20 -4.82 -0.45 6.07
CA TYR A 20 -5.18 -1.59 6.91
C TYR A 20 -4.00 -2.51 7.18
N ALA A 21 -3.08 -2.69 6.23
CA ALA A 21 -1.84 -3.43 6.46
C ALA A 21 -0.98 -2.77 7.55
N SER A 22 -0.83 -1.44 7.51
CA SER A 22 -0.12 -0.69 8.55
C SER A 22 -0.81 -0.79 9.92
N ARG A 23 -2.15 -0.75 9.97
CA ARG A 23 -2.92 -0.96 11.21
C ARG A 23 -2.76 -2.36 11.81
N LEU A 24 -2.48 -3.35 10.97
CA LEU A 24 -2.17 -4.72 11.40
C LEU A 24 -0.70 -4.90 11.81
N GLY A 25 0.13 -3.85 11.71
CA GLY A 25 1.55 -3.92 12.03
C GLY A 25 2.42 -4.54 10.93
N LEU A 26 1.86 -4.76 9.73
CA LEU A 26 2.61 -5.31 8.60
C LEU A 26 3.54 -4.25 7.99
N ARG A 27 4.75 -4.66 7.62
CA ARG A 27 5.63 -3.87 6.75
C ARG A 27 5.13 -3.97 5.32
N ALA A 28 4.32 -2.99 4.93
CA ALA A 28 3.75 -2.89 3.59
C ALA A 28 4.37 -1.74 2.77
N LEU A 29 4.46 -1.93 1.45
CA LEU A 29 4.84 -0.90 0.47
C LEU A 29 3.72 -0.74 -0.55
N VAL A 30 3.29 0.50 -0.80
CA VAL A 30 2.37 0.85 -1.89
C VAL A 30 3.17 1.62 -2.94
N LEU A 31 3.18 1.12 -4.18
CA LEU A 31 3.84 1.76 -5.31
C LEU A 31 2.80 2.33 -6.29
N GLU A 32 2.93 3.61 -6.61
CA GLU A 32 2.11 4.31 -7.60
C GLU A 32 3.01 5.12 -8.53
N LYS A 33 2.67 5.15 -9.82
CA LYS A 33 3.39 5.91 -10.85
C LYS A 33 2.80 7.30 -11.04
N GLY A 34 1.48 7.44 -10.91
CA GLY A 34 0.73 8.68 -11.03
C GLY A 34 0.54 9.38 -9.68
N LEU A 35 -0.67 9.92 -9.48
CA LEU A 35 -1.04 10.56 -8.23
C LEU A 35 -1.63 9.54 -7.26
N ALA A 36 -1.35 9.71 -5.97
CA ALA A 36 -2.02 8.93 -4.94
C ALA A 36 -3.52 9.27 -4.91
N GLY A 37 -4.36 8.25 -4.78
CA GLY A 37 -5.82 8.35 -4.89
C GLY A 37 -6.37 7.83 -6.21
N GLY A 38 -5.51 7.61 -7.22
CA GLY A 38 -5.89 7.20 -8.57
C GLY A 38 -5.95 8.38 -9.53
#